data_AF-A0A2J7PFW9-F1
#
_entry.id   AF-A0A2J7PFW9-F1
#
_cell.length_a   1.000
_cell.length_b   1.000
_cell.length_c   1.000
_cell.angle_alpha   90.00
_cell.angle_beta   90.00
_cell.angle_gamma   90.00
#
_symmetry.space_group_name_H-M   'P 1'
#
loop_
_entity.id
_entity.type
_entity.pdbx_description
1 polymer ?
#
loop_
_entity_poly.entity_id
_entity_poly.type
_entity_poly.pdbx_seq_one_letter_code
_entity_poly.pdbx_strand_id
1 'polypeptide(L)'
;MLCCSDPSRLVHVYYSALNFRDVMTATGKLGYEVFTKSRLNQHCLQGLEFSGRNTKGQRVFGMGNYGSMSTMVMADNDLLWTVPEHWTLEDAATVPVVYGTVYYGLVLNGHMKKGESVLIHAGSGGVGQAAINICLHAGCTVFTTVGTEEKREFIKKQFPQLTDHNIGNSRDTSFEQLIMLETNGRGVDLVLNSLSDEKLQASLRCLAIGGRFLEIGKADLVNNKQLGMEIFLKETSFHGVMLDFLFSASSEKKKVLCDLIVEGIKSGAVKPLVRNVFAEDEVEQAFRYMAAGKHIGKVLLKIRQEEDKKLVVPSPRFIQASPQYYCSPAYTYIIAGGLGGFGLELADWLVLRGARKLVLTSRYGLKTGYQSLRVRIWR
;
A
#
# COMPACT_ATOMS: atom_id res chain seq x y z
N MET A 1 5.35 17.23 -11.47
CA MET A 1 4.98 18.04 -10.27
C MET A 1 6.19 18.20 -9.34
N LEU A 2 7.37 18.57 -9.89
CA LEU A 2 8.67 18.52 -9.18
C LEU A 2 9.29 19.91 -8.91
N CYS A 3 8.70 21.01 -9.38
CA CYS A 3 9.35 22.33 -9.39
C CYS A 3 9.20 23.18 -8.12
N CYS A 4 8.52 22.70 -7.07
CA CYS A 4 8.35 23.45 -5.81
C CYS A 4 8.65 22.62 -4.55
N SER A 5 9.35 21.50 -4.69
CA SER A 5 9.65 20.60 -3.59
C SER A 5 11.15 20.61 -3.31
N ASP A 6 11.51 20.59 -2.02
CA ASP A 6 12.91 20.51 -1.56
C ASP A 6 13.63 19.36 -2.29
N PRO A 7 14.65 19.64 -3.13
CA PRO A 7 15.36 18.63 -3.90
C PRO A 7 16.06 17.59 -3.01
N SER A 8 16.25 17.88 -1.72
CA SER A 8 16.75 16.91 -0.75
C SER A 8 15.87 15.66 -0.60
N ARG A 9 14.57 15.79 -0.92
CA ARG A 9 13.57 14.72 -0.81
C ARG A 9 13.43 13.86 -2.08
N LEU A 10 14.17 14.17 -3.14
CA LEU A 10 14.09 13.45 -4.40
C LEU A 10 14.82 12.09 -4.28
N VAL A 11 14.14 11.02 -4.72
CA VAL A 11 14.71 9.67 -4.80
C VAL A 11 14.58 9.16 -6.23
N HIS A 12 15.68 8.66 -6.77
CA HIS A 12 15.68 7.89 -8.01
C HIS A 12 15.25 6.46 -7.72
N VAL A 13 14.17 6.02 -8.34
CA VAL A 13 13.57 4.70 -8.11
C VAL A 13 14.34 3.64 -8.90
N TYR A 14 14.66 2.52 -8.25
CA TYR A 14 15.30 1.36 -8.85
C TYR A 14 14.31 0.21 -8.95
N TYR A 15 13.56 0.00 -7.87
CA TYR A 15 12.46 -0.95 -7.84
C TYR A 15 11.20 -0.27 -7.30
N SER A 16 10.07 -0.54 -7.95
CA SER A 16 8.74 -0.21 -7.43
C SER A 16 7.99 -1.51 -7.22
N ALA A 17 7.28 -1.66 -6.10
CA ALA A 17 6.48 -2.86 -5.88
C ALA A 17 5.01 -2.64 -6.24
N LEU A 18 4.42 -3.63 -6.90
CA LEU A 18 2.98 -3.70 -7.11
C LEU A 18 2.28 -4.12 -5.80
N ASN A 19 1.17 -3.46 -5.55
CA ASN A 19 0.26 -3.76 -4.45
C ASN A 19 -1.14 -4.07 -4.99
N PHE A 20 -1.95 -4.76 -4.19
CA PHE A 20 -3.30 -5.13 -4.60
C PHE A 20 -4.15 -3.91 -4.97
N ARG A 21 -3.90 -2.77 -4.31
CA ARG A 21 -4.50 -1.47 -4.64
C ARG A 21 -4.25 -1.04 -6.08
N ASP A 22 -3.04 -1.24 -6.59
CA ASP A 22 -2.68 -0.86 -7.97
C ASP A 22 -3.52 -1.68 -8.96
N VAL A 23 -3.66 -2.99 -8.72
CA VAL A 23 -4.45 -3.88 -9.57
C VAL A 23 -5.94 -3.57 -9.49
N MET A 24 -6.49 -3.34 -8.28
CA MET A 24 -7.92 -3.07 -8.11
C MET A 24 -8.35 -1.74 -8.73
N THR A 25 -7.48 -0.73 -8.69
CA THR A 25 -7.74 0.56 -9.36
C THR A 25 -7.56 0.45 -10.87
N ALA A 26 -6.54 -0.27 -11.36
CA ALA A 26 -6.33 -0.49 -12.80
C ALA A 26 -7.43 -1.34 -13.45
N THR A 27 -8.04 -2.26 -12.71
CA THR A 27 -9.16 -3.10 -13.18
C THR A 27 -10.53 -2.44 -13.02
N GLY A 28 -10.62 -1.28 -12.36
CA GLY A 28 -11.88 -0.58 -12.09
C GLY A 28 -12.77 -1.24 -11.03
N LYS A 29 -12.29 -2.29 -10.34
CA LYS A 29 -13.01 -2.94 -9.23
C LYS A 29 -13.12 -2.06 -8.00
N LEU A 30 -12.17 -1.13 -7.82
CA LEU A 30 -12.24 -0.06 -6.83
C LEU A 30 -12.11 1.29 -7.52
N GLY A 31 -13.06 2.17 -7.25
CA GLY A 31 -13.00 3.56 -7.71
C GLY A 31 -11.87 4.35 -7.06
N TYR A 32 -11.34 5.33 -7.78
CA TYR A 32 -10.23 6.17 -7.32
C TYR A 32 -10.63 7.07 -6.14
N GLU A 33 -11.92 7.41 -6.04
CA GLU A 33 -12.51 8.24 -4.99
C GLU A 33 -12.38 7.64 -3.59
N VAL A 34 -12.16 6.32 -3.50
CA VAL A 34 -11.87 5.63 -2.24
C VAL A 34 -10.51 6.08 -1.67
N PHE A 35 -9.57 6.48 -2.52
CA PHE A 35 -8.19 6.81 -2.12
C PHE A 35 -7.90 8.31 -2.18
N THR A 36 -8.51 9.03 -3.12
CA THR A 36 -8.30 10.47 -3.22
C THR A 36 -9.48 11.21 -3.82
N LYS A 37 -9.85 12.31 -3.18
CA LYS A 37 -10.78 13.31 -3.72
C LYS A 37 -10.09 14.32 -4.63
N SER A 38 -8.75 14.33 -4.67
CA SER A 38 -7.98 15.27 -5.47
C SER A 38 -7.87 14.80 -6.92
N ARG A 39 -8.48 15.56 -7.84
CA ARG A 39 -8.35 15.31 -9.29
C ARG A 39 -6.90 15.32 -9.78
N LEU A 40 -6.03 16.09 -9.12
CA LEU A 40 -4.59 16.09 -9.45
C LEU A 40 -3.94 14.74 -9.18
N ASN A 41 -4.30 14.10 -8.06
CA ASN A 41 -3.69 12.84 -7.65
C ASN A 41 -4.27 11.65 -8.43
N GLN A 42 -5.49 11.78 -8.96
CA GLN A 42 -6.14 10.75 -9.78
C GLN A 42 -5.37 10.42 -11.07
N HIS A 43 -4.53 11.33 -11.57
CA HIS A 43 -3.73 11.10 -12.78
C HIS A 43 -2.53 10.16 -12.59
N CYS A 44 -2.05 9.97 -11.35
CA CYS A 44 -0.88 9.15 -11.06
C CYS A 44 -1.11 8.44 -9.73
N LEU A 45 -1.89 7.35 -9.75
CA LEU A 45 -2.33 6.65 -8.54
C LEU A 45 -1.46 5.44 -8.20
N GLN A 46 -0.81 4.85 -9.21
CA GLN A 46 -0.09 3.59 -9.08
C GLN A 46 1.23 3.77 -8.34
N GLY A 47 1.57 2.74 -7.56
CA GLY A 47 2.84 2.65 -6.85
C GLY A 47 2.79 3.26 -5.46
N LEU A 48 2.84 2.38 -4.47
CA LEU A 48 2.79 2.72 -3.05
C LEU A 48 4.16 2.66 -2.36
N GLU A 49 5.11 1.93 -2.93
CA GLU A 49 6.42 1.73 -2.33
C GLU A 49 7.51 1.58 -3.37
N PHE A 50 8.72 1.89 -2.95
CA PHE A 50 9.91 1.87 -3.79
C PHE A 50 11.15 1.57 -2.97
N SER A 51 12.20 1.19 -3.69
CA SER A 51 13.58 1.31 -3.24
C SER A 51 14.41 2.02 -4.30
N GLY A 52 15.46 2.70 -3.86
CA GLY A 52 16.31 3.44 -4.76
C GLY A 52 17.39 4.23 -4.05
N ARG A 53 17.79 5.35 -4.65
CA ARG A 53 18.85 6.20 -4.13
C ARG A 53 18.42 7.65 -4.03
N ASN A 54 18.72 8.29 -2.90
CA ASN A 54 18.51 9.73 -2.76
C ASN A 54 19.53 10.54 -3.58
N THR A 55 19.41 11.86 -3.59
CA THR A 55 20.32 12.77 -4.33
C THR A 55 21.78 12.70 -3.86
N LYS A 56 22.05 12.20 -2.66
CA LYS A 56 23.40 11.96 -2.12
C LYS A 56 23.93 10.57 -2.49
N GLY A 57 23.16 9.77 -3.22
CA GLY A 57 23.52 8.42 -3.65
C GLY A 57 23.34 7.32 -2.61
N GLN A 58 22.74 7.64 -1.46
CA GLN A 58 22.49 6.70 -0.37
C GLN A 58 21.32 5.79 -0.74
N ARG A 59 21.45 4.49 -0.43
CA ARG A 59 20.38 3.50 -0.66
C ARG A 59 19.26 3.72 0.35
N VAL A 60 18.06 3.95 -0.16
CA VAL A 60 16.85 4.22 0.63
C VAL A 60 15.69 3.41 0.10
N PHE A 61 14.71 3.16 0.96
CA PHE A 61 13.44 2.53 0.59
C PHE A 61 12.33 3.18 1.39
N GLY A 62 11.12 3.20 0.85
CA GLY A 62 10.06 4.02 1.42
C GLY A 62 8.69 3.68 0.85
N MET A 63 7.69 4.28 1.46
CA MET A 63 6.32 4.23 0.97
C MET A 63 5.70 5.62 0.87
N GLY A 64 4.78 5.77 -0.07
CA GLY A 64 4.06 6.99 -0.34
C GLY A 64 2.64 6.71 -0.79
N ASN A 65 1.80 7.75 -0.81
CA ASN A 65 0.39 7.55 -1.13
C ASN A 65 0.15 7.22 -2.62
N TYR A 66 1.06 7.57 -3.52
CA TYR A 66 0.93 7.32 -4.96
C TYR A 66 2.23 7.69 -5.69
N GLY A 67 2.37 7.25 -6.95
CA GLY A 67 3.40 7.69 -7.87
C GLY A 67 4.77 7.05 -7.68
N SER A 68 4.88 6.01 -6.84
CA SER A 68 6.15 5.28 -6.65
C SER A 68 6.51 4.42 -7.86
N MET A 69 5.53 4.10 -8.71
CA MET A 69 5.73 3.44 -10.00
C MET A 69 6.16 4.47 -11.05
N SER A 70 7.36 4.99 -10.87
CA SER A 70 7.95 6.07 -11.67
C SER A 70 9.47 5.96 -11.67
N THR A 71 10.15 6.82 -12.43
CA THR A 71 11.62 6.89 -12.44
C THR A 71 12.17 7.65 -11.24
N MET A 72 11.39 8.56 -10.67
CA MET A 72 11.76 9.39 -9.53
C MET A 72 10.53 9.75 -8.71
N VAL A 73 10.70 9.77 -7.40
CA VAL A 73 9.63 10.09 -6.45
C VAL A 73 10.09 11.16 -5.46
N MET A 74 9.15 12.00 -5.04
CA MET A 74 9.34 12.88 -3.89
C MET A 74 9.01 12.10 -2.63
N ALA A 75 10.03 11.68 -1.89
CA ALA A 75 9.85 10.87 -0.69
C ALA A 75 9.25 11.67 0.47
N ASP A 76 8.47 10.99 1.31
CA ASP A 76 8.14 11.46 2.64
C ASP A 76 9.24 11.05 3.61
N ASN A 77 9.93 12.01 4.21
CA ASN A 77 11.07 11.74 5.10
C ASN A 77 10.65 10.95 6.35
N ASP A 78 9.38 11.05 6.77
CA ASP A 78 8.88 10.30 7.91
C ASP A 78 8.56 8.83 7.58
N LEU A 79 8.52 8.47 6.29
CA LEU A 79 8.25 7.12 5.77
C LEU A 79 9.35 6.67 4.78
N LEU A 80 10.59 7.08 5.07
CA LEU A 80 11.79 6.76 4.32
C LEU A 80 12.83 6.15 5.24
N TRP A 81 13.34 4.99 4.87
CA TRP A 81 14.34 4.23 5.63
C TRP A 81 15.63 4.09 4.84
N THR A 82 16.74 3.91 5.55
CA THR A 82 18.02 3.55 4.95
C THR A 82 18.09 2.05 4.77
N VAL A 83 18.50 1.60 3.58
CA VAL A 83 18.61 0.17 3.27
C VAL A 83 19.73 -0.46 4.10
N PRO A 84 19.46 -1.54 4.86
CA PRO A 84 20.48 -2.26 5.60
C PRO A 84 21.64 -2.73 4.71
N GLU A 85 22.84 -2.82 5.28
CA GLU A 85 24.05 -3.14 4.51
C GLU A 85 23.99 -4.46 3.76
N HIS A 86 23.31 -5.46 4.34
CA HIS A 86 23.18 -6.81 3.84
C HIS A 86 21.97 -7.01 2.91
N TRP A 87 21.21 -5.95 2.62
CA TRP A 87 20.09 -5.97 1.68
C TRP A 87 20.49 -5.35 0.35
N THR A 88 19.96 -5.93 -0.72
CA THR A 88 19.88 -5.30 -2.04
C THR A 88 18.75 -4.26 -2.07
N LEU A 89 18.71 -3.41 -3.10
CA LEU A 89 17.53 -2.56 -3.35
C LEU A 89 16.31 -3.42 -3.68
N GLU A 90 16.50 -4.56 -4.35
CA GLU A 90 15.44 -5.53 -4.63
C GLU A 90 14.85 -6.13 -3.32
N ASP A 91 15.71 -6.38 -2.33
CA ASP A 91 15.33 -6.77 -0.97
C ASP A 91 14.44 -5.74 -0.31
N ALA A 92 14.95 -4.52 -0.25
CA ALA A 92 14.31 -3.42 0.44
C ALA A 92 12.94 -3.06 -0.16
N ALA A 93 12.74 -3.22 -1.47
CA ALA A 93 11.47 -2.91 -2.14
C ALA A 93 10.30 -3.79 -1.69
N THR A 94 10.56 -4.91 -1.01
CA THR A 94 9.49 -5.84 -0.57
C THR A 94 8.89 -5.51 0.80
N VAL A 95 9.47 -4.55 1.51
CA VAL A 95 9.24 -4.37 2.96
C VAL A 95 8.21 -3.28 3.30
N PRO A 96 8.25 -2.05 2.74
CA PRO A 96 7.55 -0.89 3.30
C PRO A 96 6.06 -1.09 3.59
N VAL A 97 5.27 -1.43 2.57
CA VAL A 97 3.81 -1.46 2.68
C VAL A 97 3.35 -2.69 3.44
N VAL A 98 3.95 -3.85 3.21
CA VAL A 98 3.52 -5.09 3.87
C VAL A 98 3.80 -5.06 5.36
N TYR A 99 5.01 -4.69 5.77
CA TYR A 99 5.33 -4.57 7.19
C TYR A 99 4.68 -3.35 7.83
N GLY A 100 4.54 -2.25 7.09
CA GLY A 100 3.74 -1.11 7.53
C GLY A 100 2.29 -1.50 7.84
N THR A 101 1.67 -2.29 6.97
CA THR A 101 0.30 -2.81 7.18
C THR A 101 0.24 -3.73 8.39
N VAL A 102 1.23 -4.61 8.57
CA VAL A 102 1.27 -5.59 9.66
C VAL A 102 1.47 -4.92 11.02
N TYR A 103 2.45 -4.03 11.16
CA TYR A 103 2.65 -3.28 12.41
C TYR A 103 1.46 -2.37 12.71
N TYR A 104 0.93 -1.68 11.71
CA TYR A 104 -0.25 -0.84 11.90
C TYR A 104 -1.46 -1.67 12.32
N GLY A 105 -1.68 -2.83 11.69
CA GLY A 105 -2.79 -3.73 12.02
C GLY A 105 -2.62 -4.45 13.35
N LEU A 106 -1.63 -5.32 13.48
CA LEU A 106 -1.48 -6.23 14.62
C LEU A 106 -0.99 -5.52 15.89
N VAL A 107 -0.07 -4.55 15.77
CA VAL A 107 0.59 -3.93 16.93
C VAL A 107 -0.15 -2.68 17.36
N LEU A 108 -0.37 -1.73 16.44
CA LEU A 108 -0.94 -0.43 16.80
C LEU A 108 -2.46 -0.47 17.02
N ASN A 109 -3.21 -1.23 16.21
CA ASN A 109 -4.67 -1.36 16.37
C ASN A 109 -5.07 -2.63 17.13
N GLY A 110 -4.40 -3.75 16.85
CA GLY A 110 -4.73 -5.05 17.42
C GLY A 110 -4.10 -5.34 18.79
N HIS A 111 -3.14 -4.53 19.22
CA HIS A 111 -2.42 -4.68 20.50
C HIS A 111 -1.95 -6.11 20.79
N MET A 112 -1.46 -6.80 19.75
CA MET A 112 -1.03 -8.20 19.82
C MET A 112 -0.02 -8.44 20.95
N LYS A 113 -0.24 -9.48 21.73
CA LYS A 113 0.61 -9.88 22.86
C LYS A 113 1.27 -11.23 22.61
N LYS A 114 2.42 -11.44 23.24
CA LYS A 114 3.12 -12.73 23.27
C LYS A 114 2.20 -13.82 23.82
N GLY A 115 2.22 -14.99 23.19
CA GLY A 115 1.41 -16.15 23.59
C GLY A 115 -0.03 -16.14 23.06
N GLU A 116 -0.49 -15.05 22.43
CA GLU A 116 -1.79 -15.03 21.77
C GLU A 116 -1.77 -15.84 20.47
N SER A 117 -2.94 -16.29 20.05
CA SER A 117 -3.15 -16.99 18.77
C SER A 117 -3.71 -16.06 17.70
N VAL A 118 -3.21 -16.19 16.47
CA VAL A 118 -3.53 -15.30 15.36
C VAL A 118 -3.87 -16.10 14.11
N LEU A 119 -5.04 -15.85 13.52
CA LEU A 119 -5.41 -16.34 12.19
C LEU A 119 -5.02 -15.30 11.13
N ILE A 120 -4.12 -15.67 10.22
CA ILE A 120 -3.62 -14.83 9.13
C ILE A 120 -4.13 -15.37 7.80
N HIS A 121 -5.07 -14.69 7.17
CA HIS A 121 -5.53 -15.10 5.85
C HIS A 121 -4.52 -14.79 4.74
N ALA A 122 -4.53 -15.62 3.70
CA ALA A 122 -3.67 -15.49 2.52
C ALA A 122 -2.17 -15.48 2.86
N GLY A 123 -1.71 -16.45 3.65
CA GLY A 123 -0.34 -16.54 4.19
C GLY A 123 0.76 -16.46 3.13
N SER A 124 0.53 -17.01 1.93
CA SER A 124 1.49 -16.95 0.82
C SER A 124 1.65 -15.56 0.18
N GLY A 125 0.75 -14.63 0.45
CA GLY A 125 0.82 -13.25 -0.07
C GLY A 125 1.82 -12.39 0.70
N GLY A 126 2.13 -11.19 0.19
CA GLY A 126 3.11 -10.29 0.83
C GLY A 126 2.76 -9.93 2.28
N VAL A 127 1.53 -9.48 2.54
CA VAL A 127 1.09 -9.15 3.91
C VAL A 127 1.03 -10.41 4.79
N GLY A 128 0.60 -11.54 4.24
CA GLY A 128 0.54 -12.82 4.97
C GLY A 128 1.91 -13.26 5.46
N GLN A 129 2.93 -13.27 4.59
CA GLN A 129 4.30 -13.63 4.97
C GLN A 129 4.89 -12.67 6.00
N ALA A 130 4.68 -11.36 5.83
CA ALA A 130 5.13 -10.37 6.80
C ALA A 130 4.44 -10.56 8.17
N ALA A 131 3.13 -10.84 8.18
CA ALA A 131 2.38 -11.09 9.40
C ALA A 131 2.87 -12.35 10.12
N ILE A 132 3.10 -13.44 9.40
CA ILE A 132 3.62 -14.69 9.97
C ILE A 132 4.99 -14.44 10.61
N ASN A 133 5.91 -13.74 9.93
CA ASN A 133 7.21 -13.37 10.50
C ASN A 133 7.06 -12.61 11.82
N ILE A 134 6.22 -11.57 11.87
CA ILE A 134 6.02 -10.75 13.07
C ILE A 134 5.38 -11.54 14.20
N CYS A 135 4.32 -12.32 13.93
CA CYS A 135 3.64 -13.13 14.94
C CYS A 135 4.55 -14.21 15.53
N LEU A 136 5.30 -14.94 14.70
CA LEU A 136 6.23 -15.96 15.18
C LEU A 136 7.37 -15.34 16.00
N HIS A 137 7.91 -14.19 15.56
CA HIS A 137 8.91 -13.45 16.32
C HIS A 137 8.38 -12.96 17.68
N ALA A 138 7.11 -12.53 17.73
CA ALA A 138 6.45 -12.13 18.98
C ALA A 138 6.11 -13.32 19.91
N GLY A 139 6.29 -14.57 19.45
CA GLY A 139 5.94 -15.77 20.20
C GLY A 139 4.43 -16.04 20.24
N CYS A 140 3.72 -15.68 19.17
CA CYS A 140 2.30 -15.99 18.99
C CYS A 140 2.11 -17.36 18.32
N THR A 141 0.99 -18.01 18.58
CA THR A 141 0.56 -19.21 17.85
C THR A 141 -0.10 -18.78 16.54
N VAL A 142 0.45 -19.21 15.41
CA VAL A 142 -0.02 -18.75 14.09
C VAL A 142 -0.84 -19.83 13.41
N PHE A 143 -2.00 -19.43 12.90
CA PHE A 143 -2.76 -20.15 11.90
C PHE A 143 -2.79 -19.35 10.61
N THR A 144 -2.83 -20.01 9.47
CA THR A 144 -2.93 -19.32 8.18
C THR A 144 -3.79 -20.07 7.18
N THR A 145 -4.21 -19.37 6.12
CA THR A 145 -4.88 -20.00 4.98
C THR A 145 -4.14 -19.75 3.68
N VAL A 146 -4.15 -20.76 2.81
CA VAL A 146 -3.51 -20.73 1.49
C VAL A 146 -4.45 -21.25 0.41
N GLY A 147 -4.22 -20.84 -0.84
CA GLY A 147 -5.11 -21.17 -1.94
C GLY A 147 -4.78 -22.47 -2.66
N THR A 148 -3.51 -22.89 -2.70
CA THR A 148 -3.04 -24.04 -3.49
C THR A 148 -2.05 -24.88 -2.67
N GLU A 149 -1.85 -26.13 -3.10
CA GLU A 149 -0.88 -27.03 -2.49
C GLU A 149 0.56 -26.51 -2.62
N GLU A 150 0.91 -25.95 -3.79
CA GLU A 150 2.20 -25.27 -3.99
C GLU A 150 2.44 -24.17 -2.95
N LYS A 151 1.39 -23.39 -2.62
CA LYS A 151 1.46 -22.31 -1.61
C LYS A 151 1.53 -22.87 -0.19
N ARG A 152 0.90 -24.01 0.08
CA ARG A 152 1.01 -24.74 1.36
C ARG A 152 2.44 -25.19 1.59
N GLU A 153 3.03 -25.88 0.62
CA GLU A 153 4.40 -26.38 0.71
C GLU A 153 5.43 -25.24 0.79
N PHE A 154 5.20 -24.14 0.06
CA PHE A 154 6.00 -22.93 0.23
C PHE A 154 5.96 -22.40 1.69
N ILE A 155 4.78 -22.30 2.30
CA ILE A 155 4.64 -21.81 3.67
C ILE A 155 5.32 -22.74 4.67
N LYS A 156 5.15 -24.06 4.56
CA LYS A 156 5.82 -25.05 5.43
C LYS A 156 7.34 -24.97 5.31
N LYS A 157 7.86 -24.81 4.10
CA LYS A 157 9.31 -24.66 3.86
C LYS A 157 9.85 -23.36 4.43
N GLN A 158 9.12 -22.25 4.25
CA GLN A 158 9.56 -20.92 4.67
C GLN A 158 9.42 -20.71 6.18
N PHE A 159 8.41 -21.32 6.79
CA PHE A 159 8.08 -21.22 8.21
C PHE A 159 7.96 -22.62 8.82
N PRO A 160 9.09 -23.26 9.19
CA PRO A 160 9.08 -24.62 9.70
C PRO A 160 8.29 -24.83 11.00
N GLN A 161 7.94 -23.75 11.71
CA GLN A 161 7.04 -23.84 12.87
C GLN A 161 5.57 -24.10 12.48
N LEU A 162 5.19 -23.89 11.22
CA LEU A 162 3.83 -24.12 10.75
C LEU A 162 3.69 -25.53 10.17
N THR A 163 2.79 -26.30 10.74
CA THR A 163 2.46 -27.64 10.29
C THR A 163 1.12 -27.66 9.55
N ASP A 164 0.70 -28.81 9.03
CA ASP A 164 -0.60 -28.94 8.37
C ASP A 164 -1.79 -28.63 9.30
N HIS A 165 -1.61 -28.80 10.61
CA HIS A 165 -2.55 -28.39 11.66
C HIS A 165 -2.74 -26.88 11.73
N ASN A 166 -1.79 -26.09 11.22
CA ASN A 166 -1.87 -24.62 11.26
C ASN A 166 -2.36 -24.02 9.94
N ILE A 167 -2.51 -24.82 8.87
CA ILE A 167 -2.70 -24.32 7.51
C ILE A 167 -4.04 -24.79 6.93
N GLY A 168 -5.01 -23.88 6.84
CA GLY A 168 -6.32 -24.09 6.22
C GLY A 168 -6.39 -23.68 4.74
N ASN A 169 -7.53 -23.94 4.11
CA ASN A 169 -7.81 -23.56 2.72
C ASN A 169 -8.43 -22.15 2.66
N SER A 170 -7.94 -21.27 1.78
CA SER A 170 -8.50 -19.92 1.57
C SER A 170 -9.59 -19.87 0.49
N ARG A 171 -9.85 -20.99 -0.20
CA ARG A 171 -10.84 -21.06 -1.30
C ARG A 171 -12.26 -21.36 -0.84
N ASP A 172 -12.42 -21.90 0.36
CA ASP A 172 -13.69 -22.23 1.00
C ASP A 172 -13.66 -21.75 2.46
N THR A 173 -14.63 -22.20 3.27
CA THR A 173 -14.78 -21.90 4.70
C THR A 173 -14.24 -23.02 5.60
N SER A 174 -13.60 -24.06 5.05
CA SER A 174 -13.12 -25.23 5.81
C SER A 174 -12.07 -24.87 6.88
N PHE A 175 -11.42 -23.71 6.74
CA PHE A 175 -10.51 -23.20 7.75
C PHE A 175 -11.21 -22.97 9.10
N GLU A 176 -12.51 -22.67 9.12
CA GLU A 176 -13.26 -22.47 10.37
C GLU A 176 -13.22 -23.73 11.24
N GLN A 177 -13.51 -24.90 10.65
CA GLN A 177 -13.49 -26.16 11.36
C GLN A 177 -12.09 -26.53 11.83
N LEU A 178 -11.06 -26.29 11.00
CA LEU A 178 -9.67 -26.49 11.39
C LEU A 178 -9.31 -25.64 12.62
N ILE A 179 -9.63 -24.35 12.60
CA ILE A 179 -9.34 -23.47 13.73
C ILE A 179 -10.08 -23.92 14.99
N MET A 180 -11.36 -24.27 14.88
CA MET A 180 -12.12 -24.75 16.04
C MET A 180 -11.58 -26.05 16.60
N LEU A 181 -11.16 -26.99 15.75
CA LEU A 181 -10.55 -28.24 16.19
C LEU A 181 -9.24 -27.99 16.95
N GLU A 182 -8.33 -27.24 16.35
CA GLU A 182 -6.99 -27.00 16.88
C GLU A 182 -6.97 -26.06 18.08
N THR A 183 -8.06 -25.30 18.30
CA THR A 183 -8.23 -24.44 19.47
C THR A 183 -9.22 -25.02 20.49
N ASN A 184 -9.65 -26.27 20.34
CA ASN A 184 -10.65 -26.93 21.22
C ASN A 184 -11.92 -26.10 21.41
N GLY A 185 -12.43 -25.50 20.33
CA GLY A 185 -13.63 -24.66 20.29
C GLY A 185 -13.44 -23.25 20.84
N ARG A 186 -12.23 -22.88 21.29
CA ARG A 186 -11.96 -21.55 21.85
C ARG A 186 -11.95 -20.46 20.78
N GLY A 187 -11.40 -20.76 19.60
CA GLY A 187 -11.08 -19.76 18.58
C GLY A 187 -9.72 -19.08 18.81
N VAL A 188 -9.46 -18.02 18.02
CA VAL A 188 -8.22 -17.24 18.03
C VAL A 188 -8.41 -15.84 18.62
N ASP A 189 -7.33 -15.28 19.15
CA ASP A 189 -7.33 -13.97 19.82
C ASP A 189 -7.29 -12.81 18.83
N LEU A 190 -6.64 -12.99 17.68
CA LEU A 190 -6.65 -12.03 16.58
C LEU A 190 -6.94 -12.71 15.25
N VAL A 191 -7.62 -11.99 14.37
CA VAL A 191 -7.78 -12.38 12.96
C VAL A 191 -7.30 -11.23 12.08
N LEU A 192 -6.32 -11.49 11.22
CA LEU A 192 -5.92 -10.57 10.15
C LEU A 192 -6.60 -10.99 8.84
N ASN A 193 -7.71 -10.34 8.52
CA ASN A 193 -8.57 -10.72 7.40
C ASN A 193 -8.33 -9.88 6.13
N SER A 194 -8.27 -10.58 5.00
CA SER A 194 -8.26 -9.99 3.64
C SER A 194 -9.26 -10.69 2.70
N LEU A 195 -10.06 -11.62 3.21
CA LEU A 195 -11.10 -12.33 2.47
C LEU A 195 -12.43 -11.56 2.58
N SER A 196 -13.36 -11.86 1.69
CA SER A 196 -14.67 -11.22 1.63
C SER A 196 -15.81 -12.21 1.79
N ASP A 197 -17.04 -11.69 1.91
CA ASP A 197 -18.29 -12.46 1.84
C ASP A 197 -18.41 -13.49 2.97
N GLU A 198 -18.88 -14.69 2.63
CA GLU A 198 -19.06 -15.81 3.55
C GLU A 198 -17.77 -16.15 4.31
N LYS A 199 -16.61 -15.97 3.66
CA LYS A 199 -15.31 -16.22 4.30
C LYS A 199 -15.05 -15.22 5.41
N LEU A 200 -15.36 -13.94 5.22
CA LEU A 200 -15.26 -12.94 6.29
C LEU A 200 -16.15 -13.34 7.48
N GLN A 201 -17.37 -13.80 7.22
CA GLN A 201 -18.27 -14.28 8.27
C GLN A 201 -17.72 -15.52 9.00
N ALA A 202 -17.12 -16.46 8.27
CA ALA A 202 -16.43 -17.62 8.86
C ALA A 202 -15.22 -17.19 9.71
N SER A 203 -14.45 -16.22 9.24
CA SER A 203 -13.33 -15.63 9.99
C SER A 203 -13.79 -14.97 11.29
N LEU A 204 -14.94 -14.31 11.32
CA LEU A 204 -15.51 -13.74 12.54
C LEU A 204 -15.89 -14.82 13.54
N ARG A 205 -16.48 -15.93 13.08
CA ARG A 205 -16.82 -17.06 13.95
C ARG A 205 -15.60 -17.68 14.62
N CYS A 206 -14.43 -17.61 13.97
CA CYS A 206 -13.15 -18.06 14.52
C CYS A 206 -12.64 -17.23 15.71
N LEU A 207 -13.24 -16.08 16.05
CA LEU A 207 -12.80 -15.27 17.19
C LEU A 207 -13.16 -15.91 18.53
N ALA A 208 -12.18 -15.89 19.43
CA ALA A 208 -12.34 -16.17 20.84
C ALA A 208 -13.00 -14.99 21.58
N ILE A 209 -13.36 -15.23 22.85
CA ILE A 209 -13.82 -14.18 23.78
C ILE A 209 -12.69 -13.14 23.94
N GLY A 210 -13.04 -11.85 23.84
CA GLY A 210 -12.11 -10.73 23.84
C GLY A 210 -11.30 -10.57 22.55
N GLY A 211 -11.58 -11.38 21.52
CA GLY A 211 -10.83 -11.42 20.27
C GLY A 211 -10.94 -10.14 19.43
N ARG A 212 -9.94 -9.87 18.59
CA ARG A 212 -9.83 -8.65 17.79
C ARG A 212 -9.77 -8.99 16.30
N PHE A 213 -10.74 -8.50 15.55
CA PHE A 213 -10.80 -8.64 14.10
C PHE A 213 -10.13 -7.45 13.42
N LEU A 214 -9.17 -7.72 12.54
CA LEU A 214 -8.39 -6.72 11.81
C LEU A 214 -8.68 -6.86 10.32
N GLU A 215 -9.58 -6.04 9.81
CA GLU A 215 -9.99 -6.03 8.41
C GLU A 215 -9.05 -5.15 7.59
N ILE A 216 -8.24 -5.75 6.72
CA ILE A 216 -7.40 -5.03 5.75
C ILE A 216 -8.00 -5.05 4.33
N GLY A 217 -9.03 -5.87 4.09
CA GLY A 217 -9.78 -5.88 2.85
C GLY A 217 -10.69 -4.66 2.73
N LYS A 218 -10.96 -4.25 1.48
CA LYS A 218 -11.77 -3.05 1.20
C LYS A 218 -13.11 -3.35 0.55
N ALA A 219 -13.26 -4.52 -0.07
CA ALA A 219 -14.44 -4.84 -0.86
C ALA A 219 -15.73 -4.77 -0.03
N ASP A 220 -15.75 -5.37 1.14
CA ASP A 220 -16.97 -5.44 1.96
C ASP A 220 -17.28 -4.11 2.67
N LEU A 221 -16.24 -3.37 3.08
CA LEU A 221 -16.37 -2.03 3.66
C LEU A 221 -16.95 -1.04 2.64
N VAL A 222 -16.43 -1.03 1.41
CA VAL A 222 -16.89 -0.12 0.34
C VAL A 222 -18.33 -0.44 -0.07
N ASN A 223 -18.69 -1.72 -0.11
CA ASN A 223 -20.05 -2.15 -0.43
C ASN A 223 -21.03 -2.07 0.75
N ASN A 224 -20.60 -1.57 1.91
CA ASN A 224 -21.42 -1.43 3.11
C ASN A 224 -22.16 -2.73 3.47
N LYS A 225 -21.45 -3.86 3.45
CA LYS A 225 -22.05 -5.15 3.80
C LYS A 225 -22.41 -5.21 5.28
N GLN A 226 -23.45 -5.98 5.58
CA GLN A 226 -23.96 -6.13 6.95
C GLN A 226 -23.01 -7.00 7.79
N LEU A 227 -22.86 -6.60 9.05
CA LEU A 227 -22.12 -7.33 10.07
C LEU A 227 -23.10 -7.73 11.19
N GLY A 228 -23.18 -9.02 11.51
CA GLY A 228 -24.02 -9.49 12.61
C GLY A 228 -23.50 -9.00 13.97
N MET A 229 -24.36 -8.39 14.79
CA MET A 229 -23.97 -7.82 16.09
C MET A 229 -23.74 -8.86 17.18
N GLU A 230 -24.23 -10.09 17.00
CA GLU A 230 -24.10 -11.17 17.99
C GLU A 230 -22.64 -11.45 18.38
N ILE A 231 -21.69 -11.27 17.45
CA ILE A 231 -20.27 -11.51 17.73
C ILE A 231 -19.74 -10.65 18.88
N PHE A 232 -20.28 -9.44 19.08
CA PHE A 232 -19.87 -8.53 20.13
C PHE A 232 -20.28 -8.97 21.53
N LEU A 233 -21.18 -9.95 21.68
CA LEU A 233 -21.46 -10.60 22.96
C LEU A 233 -20.24 -11.36 23.50
N LYS A 234 -19.28 -11.71 22.64
CA LYS A 234 -17.98 -12.28 23.03
C LYS A 234 -16.96 -11.21 23.45
N GLU A 235 -17.37 -9.96 23.69
CA GLU A 235 -16.46 -8.83 23.99
C GLU A 235 -15.40 -8.60 22.89
N THR A 236 -15.72 -8.97 21.65
CA THR A 236 -14.80 -8.80 20.53
C THR A 236 -14.70 -7.35 20.09
N SER A 237 -13.61 -6.99 19.42
CA SER A 237 -13.47 -5.70 18.72
C SER A 237 -13.30 -5.89 17.22
N PHE A 238 -13.85 -4.99 16.42
CA PHE A 238 -13.71 -4.99 14.95
C PHE A 238 -13.00 -3.72 14.50
N HIS A 239 -11.85 -3.86 13.83
CA HIS A 239 -11.02 -2.76 13.37
C HIS A 239 -10.91 -2.78 11.84
N GLY A 240 -11.36 -1.69 11.21
CA GLY A 240 -10.99 -1.40 9.82
C GLY A 240 -9.58 -0.83 9.75
N VAL A 241 -8.64 -1.59 9.20
CA VAL A 241 -7.21 -1.25 9.16
C VAL A 241 -6.86 -0.63 7.82
N MET A 242 -6.83 0.70 7.78
CA MET A 242 -6.58 1.48 6.56
C MET A 242 -5.23 2.21 6.65
N LEU A 243 -4.16 1.58 6.13
CA LEU A 243 -2.83 2.18 6.09
C LEU A 243 -2.81 3.50 5.32
N ASP A 244 -3.69 3.69 4.32
CA ASP A 244 -3.73 4.90 3.50
C ASP A 244 -3.93 6.19 4.32
N PHE A 245 -4.62 6.12 5.47
CA PHE A 245 -4.81 7.28 6.34
C PHE A 245 -3.52 7.75 7.00
N LEU A 246 -2.52 6.86 7.13
CA LEU A 246 -1.21 7.22 7.67
C LEU A 246 -0.48 8.22 6.78
N PHE A 247 -0.66 8.17 5.45
CA PHE A 247 0.02 9.09 4.54
C PHE A 247 -0.40 10.55 4.74
N SER A 248 -1.64 10.77 5.18
CA SER A 248 -2.17 12.09 5.58
C SER A 248 -2.08 12.39 7.07
N ALA A 249 -1.56 11.45 7.87
CA ALA A 249 -1.44 11.62 9.32
C ALA A 249 -0.30 12.58 9.69
N SER A 250 -0.26 12.97 10.97
CA SER A 250 0.80 13.81 11.51
C SER A 250 2.15 13.08 11.52
N SER A 251 3.24 13.85 11.57
CA SER A 251 4.61 13.33 11.59
C SER A 251 4.83 12.37 12.77
N GLU A 252 4.23 12.66 13.94
CA GLU A 252 4.35 11.81 15.13
C GLU A 252 3.79 10.41 14.89
N LYS A 253 2.60 10.30 14.27
CA LYS A 253 2.00 9.00 13.97
C LYS A 253 2.81 8.20 12.95
N LYS A 254 3.38 8.87 11.95
CA LYS A 254 4.26 8.24 10.96
C LYS A 254 5.55 7.71 11.60
N LYS A 255 6.15 8.51 12.48
CA LYS A 255 7.38 8.13 13.20
C LYS A 255 7.20 6.90 14.07
N VAL A 256 6.07 6.76 14.78
CA VAL A 256 5.78 5.54 15.55
C VAL A 256 5.87 4.28 14.68
N LEU A 257 5.28 4.30 13.48
CA LEU A 257 5.39 3.16 12.56
C LEU A 257 6.82 2.99 12.02
N CYS A 258 7.48 4.11 11.71
CA CYS A 258 8.85 4.12 11.23
C CYS A 258 9.81 3.44 12.22
N ASP A 259 9.68 3.78 13.51
CA ASP A 259 10.50 3.23 14.59
C ASP A 259 10.25 1.72 14.77
N LEU A 260 8.99 1.28 14.71
CA LEU A 260 8.64 -0.15 14.76
C LEU A 260 9.26 -0.96 13.62
N ILE A 261 9.27 -0.42 12.39
CA ILE A 261 9.92 -1.08 11.26
C ILE A 261 11.44 -1.13 11.46
N VAL A 262 12.06 -0.05 11.93
CA VAL A 262 13.51 -0.02 12.22
C VAL A 262 13.88 -1.03 13.28
N GLU A 263 13.13 -1.11 14.38
CA GLU A 263 13.33 -2.11 15.43
C GLU A 263 13.09 -3.53 14.92
N GLY A 264 12.06 -3.72 14.10
CA GLY A 264 11.77 -5.00 13.44
C GLY A 264 12.90 -5.47 12.54
N ILE A 265 13.54 -4.57 11.80
CA ILE A 265 14.71 -4.89 10.97
C ILE A 265 15.90 -5.27 11.84
N LYS A 266 16.17 -4.51 12.91
CA LYS A 266 17.29 -4.77 13.83
C LYS A 266 17.15 -6.09 14.58
N SER A 267 15.94 -6.44 15.01
CA SER A 267 15.63 -7.70 15.71
C SER A 267 15.56 -8.91 14.77
N GLY A 268 15.44 -8.68 13.46
CA GLY A 268 15.25 -9.74 12.46
C GLY A 268 13.80 -10.21 12.33
N ALA A 269 12.83 -9.53 12.98
CA ALA A 269 11.41 -9.75 12.76
C ALA A 269 10.97 -9.33 11.34
N VAL A 270 11.58 -8.27 10.81
CA VAL A 270 11.38 -7.78 9.45
C VAL A 270 12.44 -8.37 8.53
N LYS A 271 12.00 -9.09 7.50
CA LYS A 271 12.85 -9.74 6.52
C LYS A 271 12.36 -9.43 5.11
N PRO A 272 13.25 -9.36 4.10
CA PRO A 272 12.84 -9.28 2.72
C PRO A 272 11.97 -10.49 2.35
N LEU A 273 10.96 -10.27 1.49
CA LEU A 273 10.05 -11.32 1.06
C LEU A 273 10.49 -11.93 -0.27
N VAL A 274 10.05 -13.16 -0.55
CA VAL A 274 10.17 -13.72 -1.90
C VAL A 274 9.41 -12.86 -2.90
N ARG A 275 9.87 -12.85 -4.15
CA ARG A 275 9.33 -11.95 -5.15
C ARG A 275 9.47 -12.46 -6.58
N ASN A 276 8.66 -11.91 -7.47
CA ASN A 276 8.82 -12.00 -8.90
C ASN A 276 9.16 -10.60 -9.44
N VAL A 277 10.22 -10.51 -10.22
CA VAL A 277 10.69 -9.24 -10.80
C VAL A 277 10.37 -9.22 -12.28
N PHE A 278 9.76 -8.12 -12.71
CA PHE A 278 9.44 -7.80 -14.10
C PHE A 278 10.26 -6.60 -14.53
N ALA A 279 10.66 -6.54 -15.80
CA ALA A 279 11.36 -5.40 -16.37
C ALA A 279 10.42 -4.19 -16.52
N GLU A 280 10.99 -3.01 -16.80
CA GLU A 280 10.23 -1.76 -16.93
C GLU A 280 9.26 -1.72 -18.12
N ASP A 281 9.47 -2.58 -19.11
CA ASP A 281 8.62 -2.78 -20.30
C ASP A 281 7.58 -3.90 -20.11
N GLU A 282 7.71 -4.69 -19.03
CA GLU A 282 6.81 -5.81 -18.71
C GLU A 282 5.70 -5.42 -17.70
N VAL A 283 5.35 -4.13 -17.64
CA VAL A 283 4.38 -3.61 -16.67
C VAL A 283 3.02 -4.31 -16.83
N GLU A 284 2.54 -4.48 -18.06
CA GLU A 284 1.25 -5.14 -18.30
C GLU A 284 1.26 -6.59 -17.77
N GLN A 285 2.33 -7.33 -18.03
CA GLN A 285 2.52 -8.71 -17.60
C GLN A 285 2.56 -8.78 -16.07
N ALA A 286 3.25 -7.85 -15.40
CA ALA A 286 3.28 -7.78 -13.94
C ALA A 286 1.87 -7.61 -13.33
N PHE A 287 1.07 -6.70 -13.90
CA PHE A 287 -0.32 -6.50 -13.47
C PHE A 287 -1.19 -7.74 -13.69
N ARG A 288 -1.11 -8.37 -14.88
CA ARG A 288 -1.86 -9.61 -15.18
C ARG A 288 -1.45 -10.77 -14.26
N TYR A 289 -0.15 -10.92 -14.00
CA TYR A 289 0.40 -11.94 -13.13
C TYR A 289 -0.11 -11.79 -11.69
N MET A 290 -0.12 -10.56 -11.16
CA MET A 290 -0.67 -10.29 -9.84
C MET A 290 -2.19 -10.51 -9.80
N ALA A 291 -2.93 -10.04 -10.80
CA ALA A 291 -4.38 -10.18 -10.91
C ALA A 291 -4.84 -11.64 -10.95
N ALA A 292 -4.06 -12.52 -11.56
CA ALA A 292 -4.33 -13.96 -11.61
C ALA A 292 -4.17 -14.67 -10.25
N GLY A 293 -3.62 -13.99 -9.22
CA GLY A 293 -3.42 -14.56 -7.88
C GLY A 293 -2.40 -15.69 -7.82
N LYS A 294 -1.58 -15.86 -8.88
CA LYS A 294 -0.56 -16.92 -8.99
C LYS A 294 0.70 -16.61 -8.16
N HIS A 295 0.98 -15.33 -7.92
CA HIS A 295 2.18 -14.90 -7.21
C HIS A 295 2.26 -15.44 -5.76
N ILE A 296 3.51 -15.60 -5.32
CA ILE A 296 3.91 -15.84 -3.93
C ILE A 296 4.81 -14.66 -3.53
N GLY A 297 4.50 -14.00 -2.42
CA GLY A 297 5.24 -12.83 -1.95
C GLY A 297 4.94 -11.56 -2.77
N LYS A 298 5.97 -10.88 -3.24
CA LYS A 298 5.88 -9.55 -3.89
C LYS A 298 6.06 -9.59 -5.40
N VAL A 299 5.46 -8.64 -6.10
CA VAL A 299 5.69 -8.41 -7.54
C VAL A 299 6.40 -7.06 -7.67
N LEU A 300 7.59 -7.05 -8.26
CA LEU A 300 8.42 -5.87 -8.40
C LEU A 300 8.58 -5.49 -9.87
N LEU A 301 8.63 -4.19 -10.15
CA LEU A 301 9.09 -3.62 -11.39
C LEU A 301 10.51 -3.11 -11.21
N LYS A 302 11.43 -3.62 -12.03
CA LYS A 302 12.82 -3.19 -12.09
C LYS A 302 12.94 -2.01 -13.04
N ILE A 303 12.96 -0.81 -12.46
CA ILE A 303 13.11 0.44 -13.19
C ILE A 303 14.57 0.72 -13.49
N ARG A 304 15.51 0.34 -12.61
CA ARG A 304 16.95 0.52 -12.83
C ARG A 304 17.73 -0.68 -12.31
N GLN A 305 18.86 -0.96 -12.96
CA GLN A 305 19.84 -1.90 -12.45
C GLN A 305 20.56 -1.27 -11.25
N GLU A 306 20.63 -1.99 -10.12
CA GLU A 306 21.45 -1.57 -8.98
C GLU A 306 22.94 -1.71 -9.32
N GLU A 307 23.71 -0.67 -9.00
CA GLU A 307 25.16 -0.67 -9.13
C GLU A 307 25.85 -1.43 -7.99
N ASP A 308 27.02 -2.02 -8.26
CA ASP A 308 27.79 -2.80 -7.29
C ASP A 308 28.20 -1.99 -6.04
N LYS A 309 28.38 -0.67 -6.19
CA LYS A 309 28.78 0.21 -5.10
C LYS A 309 27.58 0.64 -4.26
N LYS A 310 27.72 0.57 -2.93
CA LYS A 310 26.67 0.98 -1.99
C LYS A 310 26.35 2.47 -2.00
N LEU A 311 27.31 3.35 -2.33
CA LEU A 311 27.11 4.80 -2.41
C LEU A 311 27.42 5.28 -3.83
N VAL A 312 26.38 5.65 -4.59
CA VAL A 312 26.50 6.09 -5.99
C VAL A 312 25.44 7.15 -6.26
N VAL A 313 25.84 8.32 -6.75
CA VAL A 313 24.89 9.31 -7.26
C VAL A 313 24.33 8.77 -8.59
N PRO A 314 23.02 8.56 -8.72
CA PRO A 314 22.44 7.96 -9.92
C PRO A 314 22.71 8.80 -11.16
N SER A 315 23.13 8.17 -12.25
CA SER A 315 23.26 8.85 -13.54
C SER A 315 21.89 9.22 -14.12
N PRO A 316 21.80 10.26 -14.98
CA PRO A 316 20.59 10.50 -15.76
C PRO A 316 20.25 9.31 -16.65
N ARG A 317 18.96 8.97 -16.76
CA ARG A 317 18.43 7.94 -17.65
C ARG A 317 17.23 8.47 -18.41
N PHE A 318 17.15 8.10 -19.68
CA PHE A 318 15.99 8.37 -20.52
C PHE A 318 15.10 7.13 -20.58
N ILE A 319 13.79 7.35 -20.52
CA ILE A 319 12.77 6.32 -20.71
C ILE A 319 11.81 6.79 -21.80
N GLN A 320 11.32 5.85 -22.60
CA GLN A 320 10.28 6.16 -23.58
C GLN A 320 8.96 6.37 -22.83
N ALA A 321 8.41 7.58 -22.93
CA ALA A 321 7.15 7.94 -22.32
C ALA A 321 6.33 8.82 -23.27
N SER A 322 5.01 8.80 -23.12
CA SER A 322 4.15 9.74 -23.83
C SER A 322 4.42 11.16 -23.30
N PRO A 323 4.83 12.11 -24.16
CA PRO A 323 5.14 13.46 -23.73
C PRO A 323 3.88 14.13 -23.19
N GLN A 324 4.02 14.79 -22.04
CA GLN A 324 2.89 15.39 -21.36
C GLN A 324 3.25 16.79 -20.85
N TYR A 325 2.41 17.77 -21.17
CA TYR A 325 2.63 19.14 -20.77
C TYR A 325 2.26 19.37 -19.31
N TYR A 326 3.15 20.03 -18.57
CA TYR A 326 2.94 20.48 -17.21
C TYR A 326 3.31 21.95 -17.08
N CYS A 327 2.48 22.67 -16.36
CA CYS A 327 2.69 24.07 -16.02
C CYS A 327 3.72 24.19 -14.89
N SER A 328 4.69 25.08 -15.05
CA SER A 328 5.48 25.58 -13.93
C SER A 328 4.59 26.38 -12.97
N PRO A 329 4.62 26.09 -11.65
CA PRO A 329 3.88 26.86 -10.65
C PRO A 329 4.45 28.28 -10.46
N ALA A 330 5.68 28.54 -10.92
CA ALA A 330 6.31 29.85 -10.81
C ALA A 330 5.73 30.87 -11.80
N TYR A 331 5.26 30.41 -12.96
CA TYR A 331 4.76 31.27 -14.04
C TYR A 331 3.29 31.66 -13.86
N THR A 332 2.93 32.76 -14.53
CA THR A 332 1.55 33.24 -14.64
C THR A 332 0.99 32.91 -16.01
N TYR A 333 -0.18 32.29 -16.03
CA TYR A 333 -0.86 31.88 -17.27
C TYR A 333 -2.05 32.82 -17.52
N ILE A 334 -2.02 33.51 -18.66
CA ILE A 334 -3.03 34.49 -19.04
C ILE A 334 -3.96 33.87 -20.08
N ILE A 335 -5.28 33.86 -19.80
CA ILE A 335 -6.30 33.41 -20.74
C ILE A 335 -7.16 34.61 -21.12
N ALA A 336 -6.99 35.07 -22.36
CA ALA A 336 -7.82 36.13 -22.91
C ALA A 336 -9.27 35.63 -23.10
N GLY A 337 -10.25 36.33 -22.52
CA GLY A 337 -11.64 35.85 -22.53
C GLY A 337 -11.87 34.63 -21.64
N GLY A 338 -11.03 34.42 -20.61
CA GLY A 338 -11.00 33.21 -19.77
C GLY A 338 -12.27 32.89 -18.99
N LEU A 339 -13.25 33.81 -18.92
CA LEU A 339 -14.57 33.56 -18.31
C LEU A 339 -15.61 33.01 -19.30
N GLY A 340 -15.28 32.85 -20.58
CA GLY A 340 -16.10 32.10 -21.54
C GLY A 340 -16.09 30.59 -21.28
N GLY A 341 -17.02 29.84 -21.87
CA GLY A 341 -17.15 28.39 -21.62
C GLY A 341 -15.84 27.61 -21.85
N PHE A 342 -15.21 27.78 -23.02
CA PHE A 342 -13.91 27.16 -23.31
C PHE A 342 -12.80 27.67 -22.39
N GLY A 343 -12.79 28.96 -22.07
CA GLY A 343 -11.78 29.58 -21.21
C GLY A 343 -11.75 28.98 -19.81
N LEU A 344 -12.93 28.66 -19.25
CA LEU A 344 -13.05 28.01 -17.94
C LEU A 344 -12.53 26.57 -17.95
N GLU A 345 -12.75 25.83 -19.03
CA GLU A 345 -12.23 24.46 -19.15
C GLU A 345 -10.73 24.44 -19.43
N LEU A 346 -10.21 25.38 -20.23
CA LEU A 346 -8.77 25.56 -20.42
C LEU A 346 -8.08 25.95 -19.10
N ALA A 347 -8.67 26.87 -18.33
CA ALA A 347 -8.16 27.27 -17.02
C ALA A 347 -8.07 26.06 -16.08
N ASP A 348 -9.12 25.26 -16.01
CA ASP A 348 -9.16 24.05 -15.17
C ASP A 348 -8.13 23.00 -15.62
N TRP A 349 -8.01 22.79 -16.93
CA TRP A 349 -6.99 21.93 -17.48
C TRP A 349 -5.58 22.41 -17.10
N LEU A 350 -5.28 23.71 -17.21
CA LEU A 350 -4.00 24.27 -16.79
C LEU A 350 -3.75 24.11 -15.29
N VAL A 351 -4.77 24.26 -14.44
CA VAL A 351 -4.68 24.01 -12.99
C VAL A 351 -4.34 22.54 -12.74
N LEU A 352 -5.01 21.62 -13.43
CA LEU A 352 -4.71 20.19 -13.39
C LEU A 352 -3.30 19.87 -13.92
N ARG A 353 -2.75 20.68 -14.82
CA ARG A 353 -1.35 20.63 -15.27
C ARG A 353 -0.35 21.28 -14.33
N GLY A 354 -0.77 21.87 -13.21
CA GLY A 354 0.13 22.45 -12.21
C GLY A 354 0.18 23.99 -12.20
N ALA A 355 -0.65 24.67 -12.98
CA ALA A 355 -0.74 26.14 -12.90
C ALA A 355 -1.21 26.54 -11.49
N ARG A 356 -0.58 27.58 -10.93
CA ARG A 356 -0.93 28.15 -9.63
C ARG A 356 -1.25 29.64 -9.70
N LYS A 357 -0.94 30.30 -10.82
CA LYS A 357 -1.19 31.72 -11.05
C LYS A 357 -1.93 31.86 -12.38
N LEU A 358 -3.21 32.19 -12.32
CA LEU A 358 -4.07 32.39 -13.49
C LEU A 358 -4.56 33.83 -13.57
N VAL A 359 -4.56 34.39 -14.77
CA VAL A 359 -5.19 35.67 -15.10
C VAL A 359 -6.24 35.43 -16.17
N LEU A 360 -7.51 35.60 -15.82
CA LEU A 360 -8.64 35.42 -16.73
C LEU A 360 -9.18 36.80 -17.09
N THR A 361 -9.07 37.21 -18.36
CA THR A 361 -9.61 38.51 -18.78
C THR A 361 -11.05 38.38 -19.23
N SER A 362 -11.88 39.37 -18.90
CA SER A 362 -13.28 39.48 -19.32
C SER A 362 -13.72 40.93 -19.28
N ARG A 363 -14.51 41.35 -20.27
CA ARG A 363 -15.06 42.72 -20.32
C ARG A 363 -16.05 43.03 -19.21
N TYR A 364 -16.75 42.00 -18.70
CA TYR A 364 -17.87 42.19 -17.77
C TYR A 364 -17.70 41.46 -16.44
N GLY A 365 -16.52 40.87 -16.18
CA GLY A 365 -16.28 40.07 -14.98
C GLY A 365 -17.14 38.81 -14.89
N LEU A 366 -17.39 38.36 -13.66
CA LEU A 366 -18.20 37.18 -13.33
C LEU A 366 -19.69 37.51 -13.47
N LYS A 367 -20.43 36.69 -14.24
CA LYS A 367 -21.87 36.83 -14.48
C LYS A 367 -22.70 35.63 -14.07
N THR A 368 -22.13 34.41 -14.12
CA THR A 368 -22.88 33.18 -13.86
C THR A 368 -22.43 32.49 -12.57
N GLY A 369 -23.35 31.73 -11.96
CA GLY A 369 -23.03 30.89 -10.80
C GLY A 369 -21.92 29.89 -11.08
N TYR A 370 -21.88 29.31 -12.29
CA TYR A 370 -20.83 28.37 -12.70
C TYR A 370 -19.44 29.03 -12.74
N GLN A 371 -19.30 30.23 -13.32
CA GLN A 371 -18.04 30.96 -13.31
C GLN A 371 -17.54 31.21 -11.87
N SER A 372 -18.43 31.66 -10.99
CA SER A 372 -18.12 31.91 -9.58
C SER A 372 -17.78 30.64 -8.80
N LEU A 373 -18.38 29.50 -9.15
CA LEU A 373 -18.05 28.20 -8.59
C LEU A 373 -16.63 27.76 -9.02
N ARG A 374 -16.33 27.85 -10.31
CA ARG A 374 -15.02 27.44 -10.85
C ARG A 374 -13.87 28.25 -10.26
N VAL A 375 -14.02 29.58 -10.18
CA VAL A 375 -13.02 30.44 -9.53
C VAL A 375 -12.83 30.10 -8.05
N ARG A 376 -13.89 29.70 -7.33
CA ARG A 376 -13.80 29.24 -5.95
C ARG A 376 -13.07 27.90 -5.80
N ILE A 377 -13.20 26.99 -6.76
CA ILE A 377 -12.51 25.69 -6.74
C ILE A 377 -10.99 25.85 -6.97
N TRP A 378 -10.58 26.86 -7.74
CA TRP A 378 -9.17 27.10 -8.05
C TRP A 378 -8.41 27.93 -7.02
N ARG A 379 -9.14 28.66 -6.15
CA ARG A 379 -8.58 29.34 -4.98
C ARG A 379 -8.37 28.33 -3.86
#